data_AF-A0A133P2C2-F1
#
_entry.id   AF-A0A133P2C2-F1
#
_cell.length_a   1.000
_cell.length_b   1.000
_cell.length_c   1.000
_cell.angle_alpha   90.00
_cell.angle_beta   90.00
_cell.angle_gamma   90.00
#
_symmetry.space_group_name_H-M   'P 1'
#
loop_
_entity.id
_entity.type
_entity.pdbx_description
1 polymer ?
#
loop_
_entity_poly.entity_id
_entity_poly.type
_entity_poly.pdbx_seq_one_letter_code
_entity_poly.pdbx_strand_id
1 'polypeptide(L)'
;MSAVTTQYVEAAGGIIYRKRNSTNSSNAGEDAKTGSSAIKPSDDDFELCLVYRPKYDDWSWPKGKNEPNESHRHTAVREVGEETGYSVALGPHIAKIEYPLEHEGKKQASKNGNASRNSQPEVIKRIHYWMMRLIDKPTAAKRLPAFGPIKPAKPTEIGNVLWLTPSQARKKLTHDSDREVLDAFLEKLHAGQAEYSTLLLVRHGKAESRKTWQGSEATRPITPLGAATSYALGRELACYAPNKIISSPWKRCVETVAAFAHDSSLPIEQVAELTEDHHEKQPKSTLSVLIKEIQNLECNAQNTSETSNVSTANSTSLANSATVICLHRPVIGTFFDYLREITKPRAHKRILSQKSPYMPTGSAIVLHIINTPKGARIIDIEKVLPSVY
;
A
#
# COMPACT_ATOMS: atom_id res chain seq x y z
N MET A 1 -12.90 36.46 20.90
CA MET A 1 -11.94 36.18 19.81
C MET A 1 -12.41 34.91 19.12
N SER A 2 -12.85 35.00 17.86
CA SER A 2 -13.24 33.81 17.09
C SER A 2 -12.00 32.96 16.84
N ALA A 3 -12.04 31.69 17.19
CA ALA A 3 -10.94 30.77 16.90
C ALA A 3 -10.88 30.57 15.39
N VAL A 4 -9.82 31.12 14.75
CA VAL A 4 -9.53 30.86 13.34
C VAL A 4 -9.34 29.35 13.19
N THR A 5 -10.24 28.69 12.48
CA THR A 5 -10.20 27.24 12.29
C THR A 5 -9.40 26.93 11.03
N THR A 6 -8.29 26.20 11.17
CA THR A 6 -7.51 25.71 10.03
C THR A 6 -8.33 24.71 9.21
N GLN A 7 -8.46 24.93 7.91
CA GLN A 7 -9.14 24.03 7.00
C GLN A 7 -8.11 23.19 6.23
N TYR A 8 -8.37 21.89 6.09
CA TYR A 8 -7.49 20.99 5.34
C TYR A 8 -8.06 20.65 3.96
N VAL A 9 -7.20 20.74 2.95
CA VAL A 9 -7.40 20.10 1.65
C VAL A 9 -6.56 18.83 1.65
N GLU A 10 -7.24 17.70 1.76
CA GLU A 10 -6.63 16.38 1.80
C GLU A 10 -6.26 15.92 0.38
N ALA A 11 -5.07 15.35 0.26
CA ALA A 11 -4.51 14.90 -1.00
C ALA A 11 -3.60 13.68 -0.79
N ALA A 12 -3.35 12.94 -1.86
CA ALA A 12 -2.48 11.79 -1.82
C ALA A 12 -1.82 11.51 -3.17
N GLY A 13 -0.70 10.77 -3.12
CA GLY A 13 0.08 10.39 -4.28
C GLY A 13 1.16 9.39 -3.92
N GLY A 14 2.22 9.30 -4.74
CA GLY A 14 3.32 8.40 -4.41
C GLY A 14 4.51 8.46 -5.35
N ILE A 15 5.54 7.70 -4.97
CA ILE A 15 6.72 7.46 -5.81
C ILE A 15 6.56 6.08 -6.42
N ILE A 16 6.34 6.06 -7.74
CA ILE A 16 6.40 4.85 -8.54
C ILE A 16 7.87 4.56 -8.84
N TYR A 17 8.31 3.34 -8.59
CA TYR A 17 9.69 2.93 -8.81
C TYR A 17 9.78 1.58 -9.50
N ARG A 18 10.87 1.37 -10.25
CA ARG A 18 11.23 0.09 -10.85
C ARG A 18 12.75 -0.08 -10.87
N LYS A 19 13.23 -1.32 -10.95
CA LYS A 19 14.65 -1.57 -11.22
C LYS A 19 14.98 -1.16 -12.65
N ARG A 20 16.14 -0.54 -12.84
CA ARG A 20 16.68 -0.18 -14.15
C ARG A 20 17.23 -1.43 -14.84
N ASN A 21 16.90 -1.61 -16.11
CA ASN A 21 17.53 -2.65 -16.93
C ASN A 21 18.95 -2.18 -17.31
N SER A 22 19.97 -2.65 -16.59
CA SER A 22 21.38 -2.34 -16.88
C SER A 22 21.95 -3.12 -18.07
N THR A 23 21.17 -3.36 -19.13
CA THR A 23 21.63 -4.06 -20.34
C THR A 23 22.33 -3.16 -21.37
N ASN A 24 22.51 -1.86 -21.12
CA ASN A 24 23.12 -0.92 -22.09
C ASN A 24 24.16 0.06 -21.50
N SER A 25 24.99 -0.37 -20.54
CA SER A 25 26.16 0.41 -20.14
C SER A 25 27.47 -0.39 -20.21
N SER A 26 27.79 -0.93 -21.37
CA SER A 26 29.17 -1.33 -21.71
C SER A 26 29.70 -0.40 -22.80
N ASN A 27 30.16 0.76 -22.37
CA ASN A 27 31.22 1.53 -23.00
C ASN A 27 31.85 2.44 -21.94
N ALA A 28 32.57 1.83 -21.00
CA ALA A 28 33.55 2.50 -20.15
C ALA A 28 34.61 1.47 -19.74
N GLY A 29 35.77 1.58 -20.39
CA GLY A 29 37.13 1.18 -19.95
C GLY A 29 37.31 -0.12 -19.16
N GLU A 30 38.01 -1.07 -19.78
CA GLU A 30 38.76 -2.12 -19.08
C GLU A 30 39.64 -1.53 -17.98
N ASP A 31 39.41 -1.96 -16.73
CA ASP A 31 40.45 -2.17 -15.73
C ASP A 31 39.90 -3.12 -14.65
N ALA A 32 39.91 -4.41 -14.98
CA ALA A 32 39.50 -5.48 -14.08
C ALA A 32 40.56 -5.70 -13.00
N LYS A 33 40.41 -5.02 -11.84
CA LYS A 33 40.96 -5.53 -10.58
C LYS A 33 39.97 -6.51 -9.97
N THR A 34 40.35 -7.77 -10.00
CA THR A 34 39.72 -8.90 -9.31
C THR A 34 39.63 -8.64 -7.80
N GLY A 35 38.44 -8.26 -7.34
CA GLY A 35 38.07 -8.20 -5.94
C GLY A 35 36.59 -8.49 -5.82
N SER A 36 36.25 -9.70 -5.35
CA SER A 36 34.87 -10.13 -5.04
C SER A 36 34.36 -9.37 -3.79
N SER A 37 34.05 -8.09 -3.95
CA SER A 37 33.22 -7.35 -3.01
C SER A 37 31.85 -7.21 -3.64
N ALA A 38 30.82 -7.78 -3.01
CA ALA A 38 29.43 -7.60 -3.45
C ALA A 38 29.15 -6.11 -3.64
N ILE A 39 28.87 -5.70 -4.88
CA ILE A 39 28.57 -4.31 -5.22
C ILE A 39 27.31 -3.93 -4.44
N LYS A 40 27.42 -2.95 -3.52
CA LYS A 40 26.22 -2.40 -2.87
C LYS A 40 25.33 -1.80 -3.98
N PRO A 41 24.03 -2.12 -4.01
CA PRO A 41 23.14 -1.54 -5.01
C PRO A 41 23.23 -0.01 -4.92
N SER A 42 23.44 0.62 -6.07
CA SER A 42 23.41 2.07 -6.21
C SER A 42 21.96 2.54 -6.19
N ASP A 43 21.69 3.73 -5.66
CA ASP A 43 20.35 4.34 -5.77
C ASP A 43 19.90 4.44 -7.24
N ASP A 44 20.85 4.69 -8.13
CA ASP A 44 20.63 4.81 -9.57
C ASP A 44 20.39 3.46 -10.27
N ASP A 45 20.35 2.35 -9.52
CA ASP A 45 19.81 1.06 -9.99
C ASP A 45 18.28 1.07 -10.07
N PHE A 46 17.63 2.12 -9.56
CA PHE A 46 16.20 2.35 -9.69
C PHE A 46 15.89 3.52 -10.62
N GLU A 47 14.68 3.50 -11.18
CA GLU A 47 14.07 4.64 -11.86
C GLU A 47 12.77 5.03 -11.15
N LEU A 48 12.51 6.34 -11.07
CA LEU A 48 11.37 6.96 -10.41
C LEU A 48 10.52 7.73 -11.43
N CYS A 49 9.20 7.69 -11.29
CA CYS A 49 8.28 8.35 -12.20
C CYS A 49 7.92 9.77 -11.73
N LEU A 50 8.19 10.78 -12.54
CA LEU A 50 7.80 12.18 -12.32
C LEU A 50 6.80 12.63 -13.38
N VAL A 51 5.95 13.59 -13.00
CA VAL A 51 5.01 14.24 -13.92
C VAL A 51 5.34 15.72 -14.09
N TYR A 52 5.09 16.24 -15.29
CA TYR A 52 5.17 17.65 -15.61
C TYR A 52 3.78 18.27 -15.68
N ARG A 53 3.56 19.38 -14.97
CA ARG A 53 2.29 20.11 -14.94
C ARG A 53 2.40 21.44 -15.69
N PRO A 54 1.82 21.57 -16.90
CA PRO A 54 1.94 22.78 -17.71
C PRO A 54 1.42 24.04 -17.02
N LYS A 55 0.37 23.91 -16.20
CA LYS A 55 -0.23 25.03 -15.45
C LYS A 55 0.76 25.76 -14.54
N TYR A 56 1.72 25.03 -13.96
CA TYR A 56 2.69 25.56 -13.01
C TYR A 56 4.12 25.60 -13.57
N ASP A 57 4.32 25.05 -14.76
CA ASP A 57 5.65 24.80 -15.34
C ASP A 57 6.59 24.10 -14.35
N ASP A 58 6.11 23.01 -13.72
CA ASP A 58 6.83 22.30 -12.68
C ASP A 58 6.87 20.78 -12.86
N TRP A 59 7.88 20.17 -12.22
CA TRP A 59 8.04 18.73 -12.11
C TRP A 59 7.84 18.31 -10.65
N SER A 60 6.94 17.37 -10.42
CA SER A 60 6.63 16.85 -9.09
C SER A 60 6.34 15.35 -9.12
N TRP A 61 6.14 14.77 -7.93
CA TRP A 61 5.50 13.47 -7.80
C TRP A 61 4.03 13.54 -8.24
N PRO A 62 3.49 12.44 -8.79
CA PRO A 62 2.07 12.37 -9.11
C PRO A 62 1.22 12.38 -7.83
N LYS A 63 0.20 13.24 -7.80
CA LYS A 63 -0.69 13.44 -6.64
C LYS A 63 -1.91 14.30 -6.99
N GLY A 64 -2.99 14.09 -6.28
CA GLY A 64 -4.14 14.99 -6.33
C GLY A 64 -5.02 14.91 -5.10
N LYS A 65 -6.18 15.55 -5.18
CA LYS A 65 -7.05 15.79 -4.02
C LYS A 65 -7.94 14.58 -3.80
N ASN A 66 -8.28 14.32 -2.54
CA ASN A 66 -9.29 13.32 -2.24
C ASN A 66 -10.63 13.76 -2.85
N GLU A 67 -11.31 12.82 -3.50
CA GLU A 67 -12.72 12.96 -3.83
C GLU A 67 -13.56 12.89 -2.54
N PRO A 68 -14.81 13.41 -2.57
CA PRO A 68 -15.74 13.19 -1.48
C PRO A 68 -15.82 11.70 -1.17
N ASN A 69 -15.77 11.37 0.12
CA ASN A 69 -15.92 10.01 0.59
C ASN A 69 -14.81 9.03 0.16
N GLU A 70 -13.63 9.54 -0.19
CA GLU A 70 -12.46 8.78 -0.63
C GLU A 70 -11.35 8.78 0.45
N SER A 71 -10.72 7.63 0.65
CA SER A 71 -9.57 7.52 1.55
C SER A 71 -8.30 7.96 0.83
N HIS A 72 -7.30 8.46 1.57
CA HIS A 72 -6.00 8.84 0.98
C HIS A 72 -5.33 7.72 0.20
N ARG A 73 -5.48 6.45 0.61
CA ARG A 73 -4.88 5.33 -0.11
C ARG A 73 -5.54 5.11 -1.47
N HIS A 74 -6.85 5.29 -1.53
CA HIS A 74 -7.60 5.16 -2.78
C HIS A 74 -7.27 6.32 -3.70
N THR A 75 -7.30 7.55 -3.17
CA THR A 75 -6.84 8.76 -3.86
C THR A 75 -5.43 8.55 -4.43
N ALA A 76 -4.49 8.04 -3.64
CA ALA A 76 -3.11 7.83 -4.09
C ALA A 76 -3.03 6.93 -5.33
N VAL A 77 -3.73 5.78 -5.33
CA VAL A 77 -3.71 4.85 -6.47
C VAL A 77 -4.45 5.45 -7.67
N ARG A 78 -5.60 6.11 -7.45
CA ARG A 78 -6.37 6.77 -8.51
C ARG A 78 -5.52 7.85 -9.16
N GLU A 79 -5.09 8.85 -8.41
CA GLU A 79 -4.32 10.01 -8.90
C GLU A 79 -3.06 9.60 -9.64
N VAL A 80 -2.32 8.61 -9.12
CA VAL A 80 -1.16 8.06 -9.83
C VAL A 80 -1.55 7.45 -11.16
N GLY A 81 -2.64 6.68 -11.22
CA GLY A 81 -3.16 6.12 -12.46
C GLY A 81 -3.65 7.19 -13.45
N GLU A 82 -4.33 8.23 -12.96
CA GLU A 82 -4.84 9.33 -13.78
C GLU A 82 -3.71 10.15 -14.38
N GLU A 83 -2.73 10.56 -13.57
CA GLU A 83 -1.66 11.46 -14.01
C GLU A 83 -0.55 10.76 -14.81
N THR A 84 -0.27 9.48 -14.52
CA THR A 84 0.86 8.77 -15.16
C THR A 84 0.44 7.74 -16.21
N GLY A 85 -0.83 7.32 -16.18
CA GLY A 85 -1.31 6.18 -16.97
C GLY A 85 -0.82 4.81 -16.49
N TYR A 86 0.00 4.74 -15.44
CA TYR A 86 0.48 3.48 -14.88
C TYR A 86 -0.47 2.92 -13.85
N SER A 87 -0.74 1.61 -13.94
CA SER A 87 -1.42 0.88 -12.89
C SER A 87 -0.43 0.47 -11.82
N VAL A 88 -0.75 0.77 -10.55
CA VAL A 88 0.15 0.57 -9.42
C VAL A 88 -0.51 -0.13 -8.23
N ALA A 89 0.29 -0.82 -7.42
CA ALA A 89 -0.08 -1.33 -6.11
C ALA A 89 0.66 -0.54 -5.01
N LEU A 90 -0.04 -0.24 -3.91
CA LEU A 90 0.55 0.43 -2.75
C LEU A 90 1.56 -0.44 -2.02
N GLY A 91 2.61 0.22 -1.56
CA GLY A 91 3.62 -0.27 -0.63
C GLY A 91 3.63 0.52 0.67
N PRO A 92 4.77 0.55 1.39
CA PRO A 92 4.93 1.33 2.59
C PRO A 92 4.66 2.83 2.41
N HIS A 93 4.05 3.45 3.43
CA HIS A 93 3.88 4.90 3.51
C HIS A 93 5.24 5.61 3.61
N ILE A 94 5.48 6.64 2.79
CA ILE A 94 6.73 7.40 2.71
C ILE A 94 6.72 8.57 3.69
N ALA A 95 5.83 9.52 3.46
CA ALA A 95 5.84 10.81 4.15
C ALA A 95 4.46 11.47 4.13
N LYS A 96 4.28 12.43 5.04
CA LYS A 96 3.16 13.37 5.06
C LYS A 96 3.72 14.77 4.95
N ILE A 97 3.30 15.51 3.95
CA ILE A 97 3.72 16.90 3.69
C ILE A 97 2.53 17.83 3.93
N GLU A 98 2.76 18.96 4.58
CA GLU A 98 1.76 20.01 4.80
C GLU A 98 2.33 21.37 4.39
N TYR A 99 1.56 22.14 3.61
CA TYR A 99 1.91 23.52 3.28
C TYR A 99 0.64 24.37 3.04
N PRO A 100 0.69 25.70 3.26
CA PRO A 100 -0.41 26.60 2.91
C PRO A 100 -0.79 26.46 1.44
N LEU A 101 -2.08 26.32 1.13
CA LEU A 101 -2.54 26.05 -0.24
C LEU A 101 -2.09 27.14 -1.24
N GLU A 102 -1.96 28.39 -0.77
CA GLU A 102 -1.44 29.52 -1.55
C GLU A 102 0.04 29.40 -1.96
N HIS A 103 0.77 28.42 -1.41
CA HIS A 103 2.13 28.07 -1.81
C HIS A 103 2.20 27.06 -2.96
N GLU A 104 1.05 26.51 -3.43
CA GLU A 104 1.03 25.58 -4.55
C GLU A 104 1.61 26.21 -5.83
N GLY A 105 2.62 25.53 -6.42
CA GLY A 105 3.33 26.01 -7.61
C GLY A 105 4.45 27.01 -7.33
N LYS A 106 4.70 27.42 -6.07
CA LYS A 106 5.82 28.31 -5.71
C LYS A 106 7.07 27.50 -5.34
N LYS A 107 8.21 27.82 -5.97
CA LYS A 107 9.51 27.12 -5.79
C LYS A 107 10.03 27.12 -4.35
N GLN A 108 9.67 28.13 -3.55
CA GLN A 108 10.00 28.23 -2.13
C GLN A 108 8.72 28.53 -1.36
N ALA A 109 8.46 27.79 -0.27
CA ALA A 109 7.62 28.29 0.80
C ALA A 109 8.37 29.50 1.39
N SER A 110 7.91 30.72 1.10
CA SER A 110 8.55 31.93 1.62
C SER A 110 8.62 31.80 3.15
N LYS A 111 9.84 31.61 3.67
CA LYS A 111 10.09 31.60 5.12
C LYS A 111 9.99 33.00 5.74
N ASN A 112 9.77 34.05 4.94
CA ASN A 112 9.69 35.43 5.38
C ASN A 112 8.54 36.16 4.67
N GLY A 113 7.31 35.87 5.08
CA GLY A 113 6.17 36.76 4.86
C GLY A 113 5.74 37.32 6.20
N ASN A 114 5.87 38.63 6.40
CA ASN A 114 5.26 39.33 7.53
C ASN A 114 3.77 38.99 7.50
N ALA A 115 3.31 38.09 8.38
CA ALA A 115 1.93 37.64 8.39
C ALA A 115 1.05 38.82 8.80
N SER A 116 0.54 39.55 7.79
CA SER A 116 -0.63 40.39 7.98
C SER A 116 -1.70 39.47 8.57
N ARG A 117 -2.11 39.73 9.82
CA ARG A 117 -3.17 39.00 10.52
C ARG A 117 -4.50 39.29 9.85
N ASN A 118 -4.70 38.72 8.66
CA ASN A 118 -6.03 38.64 8.06
C ASN A 118 -6.82 37.59 8.83
N SER A 119 -8.03 37.94 9.21
CA SER A 119 -9.02 37.13 9.92
C SER A 119 -9.58 35.94 9.10
N GLN A 120 -8.90 35.54 8.03
CA GLN A 120 -9.29 34.46 7.13
C GLN A 120 -8.73 33.12 7.64
N PRO A 121 -9.49 32.01 7.50
CA PRO A 121 -8.99 30.68 7.85
C PRO A 121 -7.82 30.28 6.96
N GLU A 122 -6.72 29.83 7.57
CA GLU A 122 -5.60 29.24 6.85
C GLU A 122 -6.03 27.90 6.24
N VAL A 123 -5.90 27.78 4.92
CA VAL A 123 -6.18 26.54 4.19
C VAL A 123 -4.87 25.81 3.96
N ILE A 124 -4.69 24.66 4.62
CA ILE A 124 -3.51 23.81 4.52
C ILE A 124 -3.78 22.67 3.54
N LYS A 125 -2.87 22.45 2.58
CA LYS A 125 -2.86 21.24 1.78
C LYS A 125 -2.03 20.17 2.52
N ARG A 126 -2.65 19.04 2.83
CA ARG A 126 -2.01 17.88 3.45
C ARG A 126 -1.92 16.75 2.42
N ILE A 127 -0.73 16.23 2.21
CA ILE A 127 -0.48 15.19 1.21
C ILE A 127 0.18 13.99 1.86
N HIS A 128 -0.38 12.80 1.63
CA HIS A 128 0.24 11.54 2.00
C HIS A 128 0.87 10.87 0.77
N TYR A 129 2.08 10.35 0.91
CA TYR A 129 2.81 9.66 -0.16
C TYR A 129 3.12 8.21 0.19
N TRP A 130 3.02 7.32 -0.80
CA TRP A 130 3.36 5.90 -0.68
C TRP A 130 4.42 5.48 -1.69
N MET A 131 5.18 4.43 -1.34
CA MET A 131 5.95 3.66 -2.31
C MET A 131 4.97 2.89 -3.18
N MET A 132 5.20 2.83 -4.49
CA MET A 132 4.28 2.16 -5.41
C MET A 132 5.00 1.31 -6.44
N ARG A 133 4.51 0.10 -6.66
CA ARG A 133 5.01 -0.81 -7.71
C ARG A 133 4.04 -0.89 -8.86
N LEU A 134 4.59 -1.03 -10.06
CA LEU A 134 3.81 -1.30 -11.26
C LEU A 134 3.11 -2.65 -11.14
N ILE A 135 1.85 -2.71 -11.58
CA ILE A 135 1.13 -3.95 -11.82
C ILE A 135 0.87 -4.09 -13.32
N ASP A 136 0.86 -5.33 -13.80
CA ASP A 136 0.59 -5.61 -15.22
C ASP A 136 -0.87 -5.32 -15.60
N LYS A 137 -1.12 -5.20 -16.91
CA LYS A 137 -2.44 -4.88 -17.45
C LYS A 137 -3.51 -5.92 -17.07
N PRO A 138 -3.25 -7.25 -17.15
CA PRO A 138 -4.24 -8.25 -16.70
C PRO A 138 -4.64 -8.10 -15.23
N THR A 139 -3.68 -7.89 -14.34
CA THR A 139 -3.91 -7.67 -12.91
C THR A 139 -4.69 -6.39 -12.68
N ALA A 140 -4.29 -5.31 -13.37
CA ALA A 140 -5.01 -4.04 -13.30
C ALA A 140 -6.46 -4.18 -13.77
N ALA A 141 -6.71 -4.87 -14.88
CA ALA A 141 -8.04 -5.08 -15.43
C ALA A 141 -8.94 -5.88 -14.48
N LYS A 142 -8.42 -6.97 -13.90
CA LYS A 142 -9.14 -7.77 -12.89
C LYS A 142 -9.46 -6.97 -11.63
N ARG A 143 -8.61 -6.02 -11.25
CA ARG A 143 -8.80 -5.18 -10.07
C ARG A 143 -9.90 -4.12 -10.26
N LEU A 144 -10.14 -3.64 -11.49
CA LEU A 144 -11.01 -2.48 -11.75
C LEU A 144 -12.42 -2.58 -11.17
N PRO A 145 -13.15 -3.71 -11.21
CA PRO A 145 -14.48 -3.79 -10.61
C PRO A 145 -14.48 -3.55 -9.10
N ALA A 146 -13.46 -4.03 -8.39
CA ALA A 146 -13.30 -3.82 -6.95
C ALA A 146 -12.78 -2.42 -6.60
N PHE A 147 -11.85 -1.88 -7.41
CA PHE A 147 -11.25 -0.57 -7.18
C PHE A 147 -12.15 0.59 -7.60
N GLY A 148 -12.71 0.53 -8.81
CA GLY A 148 -13.39 1.65 -9.45
C GLY A 148 -12.65 2.15 -10.70
N PRO A 149 -13.26 3.07 -11.45
CA PRO A 149 -12.69 3.61 -12.67
C PRO A 149 -11.51 4.55 -12.39
N ILE A 150 -10.53 4.56 -13.28
CA ILE A 150 -9.43 5.53 -13.30
C ILE A 150 -9.47 6.23 -14.64
N LYS A 151 -9.60 7.57 -14.65
CA LYS A 151 -9.75 8.35 -15.89
C LYS A 151 -8.44 9.11 -16.16
N PRO A 152 -7.78 8.90 -17.30
CA PRO A 152 -6.56 9.64 -17.61
C PRO A 152 -6.73 11.15 -17.52
N ALA A 153 -5.75 11.82 -16.92
CA ALA A 153 -5.69 13.27 -16.83
C ALA A 153 -5.62 13.90 -18.24
N LYS A 154 -6.09 15.15 -18.34
CA LYS A 154 -6.05 15.88 -19.61
C LYS A 154 -4.61 16.35 -19.89
N PRO A 155 -4.19 16.51 -21.16
CA PRO A 155 -2.88 17.07 -21.51
C PRO A 155 -2.60 18.48 -20.94
N THR A 156 -3.67 19.24 -20.64
CA THR A 156 -3.58 20.56 -19.99
C THR A 156 -3.20 20.48 -18.50
N GLU A 157 -3.43 19.32 -17.89
CA GLU A 157 -3.11 19.04 -16.49
C GLU A 157 -1.75 18.37 -16.37
N ILE A 158 -1.53 17.31 -17.17
CA ILE A 158 -0.25 16.60 -17.25
C ILE A 158 0.28 16.64 -18.68
N GLY A 159 1.41 17.30 -18.87
CA GLY A 159 2.02 17.47 -20.18
C GLY A 159 3.05 16.39 -20.52
N ASN A 160 3.69 15.79 -19.52
CA ASN A 160 4.72 14.78 -19.74
C ASN A 160 4.92 13.89 -18.49
N VAL A 161 5.44 12.69 -18.72
CA VAL A 161 5.77 11.68 -17.70
C VAL A 161 7.18 11.16 -17.99
N LEU A 162 8.07 11.19 -17.00
CA LEU A 162 9.46 10.73 -17.16
C LEU A 162 9.85 9.71 -16.09
N TRP A 163 10.67 8.74 -16.50
CA TRP A 163 11.42 7.86 -15.61
C TRP A 163 12.85 8.38 -15.48
N LEU A 164 13.30 8.60 -14.25
CA LEU A 164 14.61 9.16 -13.94
C LEU A 164 15.26 8.40 -12.79
N THR A 165 16.58 8.28 -12.80
CA THR A 165 17.32 7.82 -11.60
C THR A 165 17.06 8.77 -10.42
N PRO A 166 17.19 8.34 -9.15
CA PRO A 166 17.02 9.22 -8.00
C PRO A 166 17.92 10.47 -8.06
N SER A 167 19.15 10.34 -8.54
CA SER A 167 20.08 11.46 -8.74
C SER A 167 19.55 12.49 -9.76
N GLN A 168 18.96 12.03 -10.86
CA GLN A 168 18.35 12.89 -11.87
C GLN A 168 17.02 13.49 -11.37
N ALA A 169 16.18 12.69 -10.70
CA ALA A 169 14.92 13.13 -10.11
C ALA A 169 15.14 14.29 -9.13
N ARG A 170 16.13 14.19 -8.24
CA ARG A 170 16.48 15.28 -7.30
C ARG A 170 16.74 16.62 -7.99
N LYS A 171 17.44 16.59 -9.12
CA LYS A 171 17.75 17.78 -9.93
C LYS A 171 16.54 18.30 -10.68
N LYS A 172 15.63 17.39 -11.08
CA LYS A 172 14.45 17.70 -11.90
C LYS A 172 13.28 18.25 -11.08
N LEU A 173 13.06 17.72 -9.87
CA LEU A 173 12.00 18.16 -8.97
C LEU A 173 12.08 19.67 -8.75
N THR A 174 10.95 20.35 -8.88
CA THR A 174 10.90 21.81 -8.76
C THR A 174 10.87 22.27 -7.30
N HIS A 175 10.12 21.56 -6.44
CA HIS A 175 9.83 21.98 -5.07
C HIS A 175 10.68 21.25 -4.02
N ASP A 176 11.08 21.96 -2.96
CA ASP A 176 11.83 21.38 -1.85
C ASP A 176 11.05 20.28 -1.13
N SER A 177 9.73 20.44 -0.97
CA SER A 177 8.88 19.43 -0.34
C SER A 177 8.87 18.10 -1.09
N ASP A 178 8.97 18.09 -2.42
CA ASP A 178 9.08 16.85 -3.18
C ASP A 178 10.46 16.20 -3.01
N ARG A 179 11.52 16.98 -2.76
CA ARG A 179 12.86 16.47 -2.43
C ARG A 179 12.90 15.86 -1.03
N GLU A 180 12.14 16.41 -0.08
CA GLU A 180 11.96 15.79 1.25
C GLU A 180 11.28 14.41 1.13
N VAL A 181 10.29 14.26 0.25
CA VAL A 181 9.66 12.96 -0.04
C VAL A 181 10.66 12.00 -0.68
N LEU A 182 11.53 12.49 -1.58
CA LEU A 182 12.61 11.70 -2.16
C LEU A 182 13.59 11.20 -1.08
N ASP A 183 14.00 12.06 -0.15
CA ASP A 183 14.89 11.69 0.95
C ASP A 183 14.29 10.58 1.82
N ALA A 184 13.02 10.72 2.20
CA ALA A 184 12.29 9.71 2.96
C ALA A 184 12.14 8.37 2.19
N PHE A 185 11.99 8.43 0.87
CA PHE A 185 11.96 7.25 0.02
C PHE A 185 13.32 6.55 -0.06
N LEU A 186 14.41 7.32 -0.25
CA LEU A 186 15.77 6.78 -0.28
C LEU A 186 16.16 6.12 1.04
N GLU A 187 15.76 6.69 2.18
CA GLU A 187 15.97 6.07 3.50
C GLU A 187 15.36 4.65 3.55
N LYS A 188 14.16 4.46 3.00
CA LYS A 188 13.52 3.14 2.90
C LYS A 188 14.26 2.21 1.94
N LEU A 189 14.68 2.70 0.78
CA LEU A 189 15.48 1.90 -0.16
C LEU A 189 16.78 1.42 0.48
N HIS A 190 17.53 2.32 1.14
CA HIS A 190 18.79 1.99 1.84
C HIS A 190 18.57 1.01 3.00
N ALA A 191 17.39 1.04 3.62
CA ALA A 191 16.98 0.08 4.64
C ALA A 191 16.55 -1.30 4.08
N GLY A 192 16.69 -1.51 2.76
CA GLY A 192 16.35 -2.75 2.07
C GLY A 192 14.85 -2.96 1.89
N GLN A 193 14.06 -1.88 1.86
CA GLN A 193 12.59 -1.94 1.77
C GLN A 193 12.07 -1.84 0.32
N ALA A 194 12.96 -1.89 -0.67
CA ALA A 194 12.60 -1.87 -2.08
C ALA A 194 11.82 -3.12 -2.50
N GLU A 195 12.10 -4.26 -1.86
CA GLU A 195 11.45 -5.55 -2.08
C GLU A 195 10.72 -5.96 -0.82
N TYR A 196 9.40 -6.06 -0.93
CA TYR A 196 8.46 -6.34 0.16
C TYR A 196 7.31 -7.16 -0.41
N SER A 197 6.68 -7.92 0.48
CA SER A 197 5.38 -8.53 0.26
C SER A 197 4.34 -7.86 1.14
N THR A 198 3.07 -8.01 0.78
CA THR A 198 1.95 -7.37 1.48
C THR A 198 1.02 -8.43 2.05
N LEU A 199 0.70 -8.34 3.34
CA LEU A 199 -0.29 -9.20 3.98
C LEU A 199 -1.43 -8.34 4.52
N LEU A 200 -2.66 -8.58 4.05
CA LEU A 200 -3.87 -7.88 4.46
C LEU A 200 -4.69 -8.76 5.40
N LEU A 201 -4.63 -8.47 6.69
CA LEU A 201 -5.38 -9.18 7.73
C LEU A 201 -6.76 -8.56 7.89
N VAL A 202 -7.79 -9.27 7.46
CA VAL A 202 -9.18 -8.84 7.54
C VAL A 202 -9.84 -9.51 8.75
N ARG A 203 -10.45 -8.72 9.62
CA ARG A 203 -11.39 -9.26 10.61
C ARG A 203 -12.76 -9.35 9.97
N HIS A 204 -13.43 -10.50 10.10
CA HIS A 204 -14.77 -10.67 9.54
C HIS A 204 -15.73 -9.53 9.93
N GLY A 205 -16.67 -9.24 9.04
CA GLY A 205 -17.72 -8.23 9.22
C GLY A 205 -18.60 -8.50 10.43
N LYS A 206 -19.43 -7.51 10.80
CA LYS A 206 -20.42 -7.68 11.87
C LYS A 206 -21.31 -8.89 11.55
N ALA A 207 -21.42 -9.82 12.48
CA ALA A 207 -22.15 -11.08 12.31
C ALA A 207 -23.35 -11.17 13.23
N GLU A 208 -24.30 -12.04 12.88
CA GLU A 208 -25.46 -12.34 13.70
C GLU A 208 -25.04 -12.70 15.13
N SER A 209 -25.86 -12.32 16.11
CA SER A 209 -25.52 -12.58 17.50
C SER A 209 -25.59 -14.09 17.80
N ARG A 210 -24.67 -14.60 18.62
CA ARG A 210 -24.70 -16.00 19.05
C ARG A 210 -25.99 -16.37 19.80
N LYS A 211 -26.61 -15.40 20.48
CA LYS A 211 -27.84 -15.60 21.26
C LYS A 211 -29.07 -15.78 20.37
N THR A 212 -29.09 -15.12 19.20
CA THR A 212 -30.25 -15.11 18.30
C THR A 212 -30.14 -16.14 17.18
N TRP A 213 -28.91 -16.51 16.81
CA TRP A 213 -28.66 -17.47 15.74
C TRP A 213 -29.03 -18.90 16.15
N GLN A 214 -29.92 -19.54 15.36
CA GLN A 214 -30.43 -20.89 15.64
C GLN A 214 -29.65 -22.00 14.93
N GLY A 215 -28.69 -21.66 14.07
CA GLY A 215 -27.85 -22.62 13.36
C GLY A 215 -26.52 -22.88 14.06
N SER A 216 -25.64 -23.64 13.40
CA SER A 216 -24.28 -23.87 13.89
C SER A 216 -23.41 -22.60 13.84
N GLU A 217 -22.36 -22.54 14.66
CA GLU A 217 -21.37 -21.44 14.60
C GLU A 217 -20.68 -21.32 13.24
N ALA A 218 -20.46 -22.44 12.55
CA ALA A 218 -19.84 -22.49 11.23
C ALA A 218 -20.70 -21.80 10.17
N THR A 219 -22.03 -21.88 10.32
CA THR A 219 -23.01 -21.32 9.37
C THR A 219 -23.51 -19.93 9.76
N ARG A 220 -23.01 -19.33 10.86
CA ARG A 220 -23.47 -18.01 11.32
C ARG A 220 -23.03 -16.91 10.34
N PRO A 221 -23.97 -16.16 9.71
CA PRO A 221 -23.65 -15.22 8.65
C PRO A 221 -23.25 -13.84 9.17
N ILE A 222 -22.74 -13.00 8.27
CA ILE A 222 -22.67 -11.55 8.51
C ILE A 222 -24.08 -10.92 8.50
N THR A 223 -24.26 -9.83 9.23
CA THR A 223 -25.51 -9.04 9.18
C THR A 223 -25.56 -8.18 7.91
N PRO A 224 -26.71 -7.59 7.54
CA PRO A 224 -26.76 -6.65 6.41
C PRO A 224 -25.78 -5.48 6.53
N LEU A 225 -25.60 -4.91 7.73
CA LEU A 225 -24.59 -3.89 7.99
C LEU A 225 -23.16 -4.44 7.85
N GLY A 226 -22.94 -5.68 8.27
CA GLY A 226 -21.69 -6.39 8.05
C GLY A 226 -21.37 -6.56 6.58
N ALA A 227 -22.37 -6.88 5.75
CA ALA A 227 -22.21 -6.97 4.30
C ALA A 227 -21.88 -5.62 3.66
N ALA A 228 -22.59 -4.54 4.02
CA ALA A 228 -22.29 -3.19 3.53
C ALA A 228 -20.85 -2.74 3.89
N THR A 229 -20.43 -3.02 5.13
CA THR A 229 -19.07 -2.74 5.61
C THR A 229 -18.02 -3.55 4.85
N SER A 230 -18.30 -4.83 4.57
CA SER A 230 -17.42 -5.73 3.84
C SER A 230 -17.28 -5.32 2.37
N TYR A 231 -18.37 -4.90 1.73
CA TYR A 231 -18.36 -4.36 0.38
C TYR A 231 -17.53 -3.08 0.30
N ALA A 232 -17.75 -2.13 1.21
CA ALA A 232 -16.99 -0.88 1.28
C ALA A 232 -15.48 -1.10 1.56
N LEU A 233 -15.12 -2.19 2.24
CA LEU A 233 -13.72 -2.55 2.47
C LEU A 233 -13.02 -3.00 1.17
N GLY A 234 -13.76 -3.58 0.22
CA GLY A 234 -13.21 -4.14 -1.02
C GLY A 234 -12.34 -3.16 -1.82
N ARG A 235 -12.81 -1.92 -2.00
CA ARG A 235 -12.04 -0.89 -2.72
C ARG A 235 -10.74 -0.50 -2.02
N GLU A 236 -10.70 -0.60 -0.69
CA GLU A 236 -9.51 -0.31 0.10
C GLU A 236 -8.48 -1.45 -0.02
N LEU A 237 -8.96 -2.71 -0.04
CA LEU A 237 -8.09 -3.88 -0.29
C LEU A 237 -7.52 -3.85 -1.71
N ALA A 238 -8.33 -3.41 -2.68
CA ALA A 238 -7.92 -3.31 -4.09
C ALA A 238 -6.69 -2.41 -4.29
N CYS A 239 -6.46 -1.41 -3.41
CA CYS A 239 -5.31 -0.51 -3.49
C CYS A 239 -3.95 -1.25 -3.45
N TYR A 240 -3.91 -2.46 -2.89
CA TYR A 240 -2.70 -3.28 -2.76
C TYR A 240 -2.59 -4.40 -3.81
N ALA A 241 -3.57 -4.47 -4.72
CA ALA A 241 -3.66 -5.47 -5.81
C ALA A 241 -3.34 -6.91 -5.35
N PRO A 242 -4.06 -7.45 -4.34
CA PRO A 242 -3.83 -8.82 -3.90
C PRO A 242 -4.05 -9.82 -5.02
N ASN A 243 -3.27 -10.90 -5.00
CA ASN A 243 -3.36 -12.00 -5.95
C ASN A 243 -3.79 -13.32 -5.30
N LYS A 244 -4.02 -13.32 -3.99
CA LYS A 244 -4.48 -14.47 -3.22
C LYS A 244 -5.45 -14.05 -2.12
N ILE A 245 -6.50 -14.85 -1.91
CA ILE A 245 -7.46 -14.69 -0.82
C ILE A 245 -7.54 -16.00 -0.04
N ILE A 246 -7.29 -15.93 1.26
CA ILE A 246 -7.44 -17.01 2.23
C ILE A 246 -8.53 -16.63 3.24
N SER A 247 -9.32 -17.60 3.67
CA SER A 247 -10.35 -17.38 4.68
C SER A 247 -10.53 -18.60 5.55
N SER A 248 -10.94 -18.39 6.80
CA SER A 248 -11.59 -19.48 7.54
C SER A 248 -12.85 -19.93 6.79
N PRO A 249 -13.18 -21.24 6.72
CA PRO A 249 -14.37 -21.74 6.03
C PRO A 249 -15.70 -21.29 6.66
N TRP A 250 -15.69 -20.75 7.87
CA TRP A 250 -16.91 -20.27 8.52
C TRP A 250 -17.56 -19.13 7.75
N LYS A 251 -18.89 -19.23 7.59
CA LYS A 251 -19.70 -18.41 6.69
C LYS A 251 -19.42 -16.92 6.81
N ARG A 252 -19.39 -16.37 8.03
CA ARG A 252 -19.06 -14.95 8.25
C ARG A 252 -17.71 -14.50 7.68
N CYS A 253 -16.67 -15.34 7.70
CA CYS A 253 -15.38 -15.00 7.12
C CYS A 253 -15.43 -15.03 5.60
N VAL A 254 -16.04 -16.09 5.02
CA VAL A 254 -16.22 -16.22 3.57
C VAL A 254 -17.05 -15.05 3.02
N GLU A 255 -18.20 -14.75 3.63
CA GLU A 255 -19.08 -13.65 3.20
C GLU A 255 -18.41 -12.27 3.30
N THR A 256 -17.46 -12.08 4.23
CA THR A 256 -16.73 -10.81 4.37
C THR A 256 -15.86 -10.52 3.14
N VAL A 257 -15.28 -11.54 2.51
CA VAL A 257 -14.39 -11.36 1.36
C VAL A 257 -15.05 -11.75 0.03
N ALA A 258 -16.29 -12.26 0.05
CA ALA A 258 -16.97 -12.79 -1.13
C ALA A 258 -17.15 -11.77 -2.25
N ALA A 259 -17.63 -10.56 -1.94
CA ALA A 259 -17.81 -9.52 -2.96
C ALA A 259 -16.47 -9.10 -3.58
N PHE A 260 -15.45 -8.87 -2.74
CA PHE A 260 -14.11 -8.52 -3.21
C PHE A 260 -13.49 -9.64 -4.07
N ALA A 261 -13.67 -10.90 -3.67
CA ALA A 261 -13.19 -12.07 -4.41
C ALA A 261 -13.85 -12.17 -5.79
N HIS A 262 -15.17 -11.99 -5.85
CA HIS A 262 -15.93 -11.93 -7.09
C HIS A 262 -15.42 -10.82 -8.01
N ASP A 263 -15.37 -9.59 -7.50
CA ASP A 263 -15.01 -8.40 -8.27
C ASP A 263 -13.54 -8.41 -8.73
N SER A 264 -12.66 -9.08 -7.99
CA SER A 264 -11.25 -9.27 -8.36
C SER A 264 -11.00 -10.54 -9.18
N SER A 265 -12.03 -11.36 -9.43
CA SER A 265 -11.91 -12.69 -10.06
C SER A 265 -10.86 -13.58 -9.38
N LEU A 266 -10.84 -13.58 -8.05
CA LEU A 266 -9.93 -14.38 -7.23
C LEU A 266 -10.71 -15.48 -6.47
N PRO A 267 -10.24 -16.73 -6.49
CA PRO A 267 -10.83 -17.77 -5.65
C PRO A 267 -10.53 -17.52 -4.17
N ILE A 268 -11.43 -18.02 -3.30
CA ILE A 268 -11.22 -18.02 -1.85
C ILE A 268 -10.67 -19.38 -1.45
N GLU A 269 -9.41 -19.43 -1.01
CA GLU A 269 -8.83 -20.61 -0.37
C GLU A 269 -9.37 -20.72 1.06
N GLN A 270 -10.12 -21.78 1.35
CA GLN A 270 -10.71 -21.99 2.68
C GLN A 270 -9.84 -22.94 3.51
N VAL A 271 -9.41 -22.48 4.69
CA VAL A 271 -8.45 -23.22 5.54
C VAL A 271 -9.08 -23.54 6.90
N ALA A 272 -9.30 -24.83 7.16
CA ALA A 272 -10.03 -25.31 8.35
C ALA A 272 -9.30 -25.01 9.66
N GLU A 273 -7.97 -24.94 9.61
CA GLU A 273 -7.07 -24.63 10.72
C GLU A 273 -7.22 -23.18 11.20
N LEU A 274 -7.86 -22.31 10.41
CA LEU A 274 -8.13 -20.91 10.77
C LEU A 274 -9.47 -20.70 11.50
N THR A 275 -10.24 -21.76 11.79
CA THR A 275 -11.50 -21.68 12.54
C THR A 275 -11.28 -21.39 14.03
N GLU A 276 -12.28 -20.85 14.74
CA GLU A 276 -12.17 -20.66 16.21
C GLU A 276 -12.03 -22.01 16.92
N ASP A 277 -12.80 -23.04 16.51
CA ASP A 277 -12.75 -24.37 17.14
C ASP A 277 -11.39 -25.05 16.97
N HIS A 278 -10.76 -24.96 15.80
CA HIS A 278 -9.42 -25.50 15.60
C HIS A 278 -8.40 -24.70 16.41
N HIS A 279 -8.48 -23.37 16.40
CA HIS A 279 -7.57 -22.50 17.14
C HIS A 279 -7.62 -22.73 18.65
N GLU A 280 -8.81 -22.95 19.21
CA GLU A 280 -8.98 -23.26 20.63
C GLU A 280 -8.29 -24.58 21.02
N LYS A 281 -8.37 -25.60 20.14
CA LYS A 281 -7.78 -26.92 20.38
C LYS A 281 -6.29 -26.99 20.04
N GLN A 282 -5.85 -26.30 18.99
CA GLN A 282 -4.51 -26.40 18.40
C GLN A 282 -3.96 -25.02 17.98
N PRO A 283 -3.77 -24.07 18.91
CA PRO A 283 -3.39 -22.69 18.57
C PRO A 283 -2.03 -22.59 17.87
N LYS A 284 -1.10 -23.49 18.17
CA LYS A 284 0.22 -23.57 17.49
C LYS A 284 0.09 -24.00 16.02
N SER A 285 -0.85 -24.88 15.71
CA SER A 285 -1.12 -25.33 14.34
C SER A 285 -1.69 -24.17 13.51
N THR A 286 -2.71 -23.48 14.04
CA THR A 286 -3.25 -22.25 13.43
C THR A 286 -2.17 -21.20 13.19
N LEU A 287 -1.31 -20.94 14.18
CA LEU A 287 -0.22 -19.99 14.03
C LEU A 287 0.77 -20.42 12.94
N SER A 288 1.07 -21.72 12.84
CA SER A 288 1.97 -22.26 11.82
C SER A 288 1.45 -22.02 10.40
N VAL A 289 0.14 -22.11 10.18
CA VAL A 289 -0.49 -21.75 8.89
C VAL A 289 -0.24 -20.29 8.54
N LEU A 290 -0.41 -19.37 9.50
CA LEU A 290 -0.23 -17.93 9.26
C LEU A 290 1.24 -17.56 9.02
N ILE A 291 2.17 -18.19 9.75
CA ILE A 291 3.61 -18.03 9.54
C ILE A 291 4.02 -18.57 8.17
N LYS A 292 3.49 -19.74 7.79
CA LYS A 292 3.74 -20.34 6.47
C LYS A 292 3.26 -19.43 5.35
N GLU A 293 2.14 -18.73 5.52
CA GLU A 293 1.69 -17.78 4.49
C GLU A 293 2.63 -16.58 4.36
N ILE A 294 3.21 -16.08 5.45
CA ILE A 294 4.29 -15.07 5.38
C ILE A 294 5.47 -15.60 4.55
N GLN A 295 5.86 -16.86 4.74
CA GLN A 295 6.95 -17.48 3.98
C GLN A 295 6.58 -17.71 2.50
N ASN A 296 5.33 -18.10 2.21
CA ASN A 296 4.86 -18.33 0.83
C ASN A 296 4.87 -17.05 -0.01
N LEU A 297 4.57 -15.90 0.61
CA LEU A 297 4.63 -14.59 -0.05
C LEU A 297 6.02 -14.34 -0.65
N GLU A 298 7.08 -14.87 -0.02
CA GLU A 298 8.47 -14.72 -0.45
C GLU A 298 8.79 -15.60 -1.67
N CYS A 299 8.38 -16.88 -1.66
CA CYS A 299 8.61 -17.82 -2.76
C CYS A 299 7.93 -17.38 -4.06
N ASN A 300 6.70 -16.83 -3.96
CA ASN A 300 5.95 -16.36 -5.13
C ASN A 300 6.59 -15.12 -5.77
N ALA A 301 7.23 -14.26 -4.98
CA ALA A 301 7.96 -13.11 -5.48
C ALA A 301 9.22 -13.53 -6.29
N GLN A 302 9.87 -14.63 -5.89
CA GLN A 302 11.06 -15.16 -6.58
C GLN A 302 10.70 -15.91 -7.88
N ASN A 303 9.68 -16.78 -7.87
CA ASN A 303 9.29 -17.59 -9.04
C ASN A 303 8.76 -16.75 -10.23
N THR A 304 8.15 -15.60 -9.96
CA THR A 304 7.68 -14.67 -11.00
C THR A 304 8.85 -14.04 -11.76
N SER A 305 10.05 -14.01 -11.17
CA SER A 305 11.27 -13.48 -11.79
C SER A 305 11.93 -14.50 -12.74
N GLU A 306 11.68 -15.81 -12.59
CA GLU A 306 12.30 -16.86 -13.42
C GLU A 306 11.45 -17.28 -14.63
N THR A 307 10.12 -17.12 -14.56
CA THR A 307 9.19 -17.55 -15.63
C THR A 307 8.97 -16.51 -16.74
N SER A 308 9.57 -15.32 -16.63
CA SER A 308 9.50 -14.25 -17.64
C SER A 308 10.52 -14.40 -18.79
N ASN A 309 10.92 -15.64 -19.12
CA ASN A 309 11.69 -15.99 -20.33
C ASN A 309 10.86 -15.96 -21.63
N VAL A 310 9.68 -15.31 -21.64
CA VAL A 310 8.95 -15.01 -22.87
C VAL A 310 9.26 -13.58 -23.29
N SER A 311 9.99 -13.48 -24.39
CA SER A 311 10.49 -12.29 -25.08
C SER A 311 9.43 -11.21 -25.33
N THR A 312 9.17 -10.39 -24.32
CA THR A 312 8.67 -9.01 -24.51
C THR A 312 9.51 -8.11 -23.61
N ALA A 313 10.63 -7.65 -24.17
CA ALA A 313 11.54 -6.73 -23.52
C ALA A 313 10.82 -5.44 -23.11
N ASN A 314 11.18 -4.95 -21.92
CA ASN A 314 11.05 -3.57 -21.39
C ASN A 314 10.21 -3.44 -20.10
N SER A 315 10.66 -4.09 -19.02
CA SER A 315 10.59 -3.63 -17.61
C SER A 315 10.63 -4.85 -16.68
N THR A 316 11.73 -5.08 -15.95
CA THR A 316 11.73 -6.01 -14.81
C THR A 316 10.87 -5.42 -13.69
N SER A 317 9.56 -5.65 -13.76
CA SER A 317 8.62 -5.27 -12.71
C SER A 317 8.92 -6.07 -11.46
N LEU A 318 9.05 -5.39 -10.32
CA LEU A 318 9.12 -6.07 -9.02
C LEU A 318 7.80 -6.79 -8.79
N ALA A 319 7.84 -8.13 -8.65
CA ALA A 319 6.64 -8.93 -8.47
C ALA A 319 5.81 -8.42 -7.27
N ASN A 320 4.51 -8.19 -7.49
CA ASN A 320 3.58 -7.86 -6.41
C ASN A 320 3.08 -9.17 -5.79
N SER A 321 3.48 -9.43 -4.55
CA SER A 321 3.02 -10.58 -3.77
C SER A 321 2.17 -10.07 -2.63
N ALA A 322 0.85 -10.27 -2.73
CA ALA A 322 -0.12 -9.69 -1.80
C ALA A 322 -1.27 -10.65 -1.49
N THR A 323 -1.40 -11.05 -0.22
CA THR A 323 -2.44 -11.99 0.25
C THR A 323 -3.43 -11.28 1.17
N VAL A 324 -4.72 -11.50 0.94
CA VAL A 324 -5.79 -11.18 1.91
C VAL A 324 -6.08 -12.41 2.77
N ILE A 325 -6.13 -12.27 4.10
CA ILE A 325 -6.56 -13.35 5.00
C ILE A 325 -7.71 -12.87 5.88
N CYS A 326 -8.88 -13.49 5.78
CA CYS A 326 -10.02 -13.22 6.66
C CYS A 326 -10.04 -14.16 7.89
N LEU A 327 -10.02 -13.57 9.09
CA LEU A 327 -9.80 -14.26 10.36
C LEU A 327 -10.84 -13.91 11.43
N HIS A 328 -10.86 -14.76 12.47
CA HIS A 328 -11.61 -14.51 13.70
C HIS A 328 -10.78 -13.75 14.73
N ARG A 329 -11.47 -13.03 15.62
CA ARG A 329 -10.84 -12.25 16.71
C ARG A 329 -9.82 -13.02 17.55
N PRO A 330 -10.08 -14.26 18.05
CA PRO A 330 -9.10 -14.98 18.87
C PRO A 330 -7.84 -15.37 18.07
N VAL A 331 -8.01 -15.80 16.81
CA VAL A 331 -6.90 -16.12 15.89
C VAL A 331 -6.03 -14.90 15.63
N ILE A 332 -6.65 -13.74 15.40
CA ILE A 332 -5.97 -12.45 15.25
C ILE A 332 -5.13 -12.13 16.49
N GLY A 333 -5.66 -12.40 17.69
CA GLY A 333 -4.94 -12.20 18.95
C GLY A 333 -3.62 -12.95 18.99
N THR A 334 -3.66 -14.28 18.79
CA THR A 334 -2.45 -15.12 18.75
C THR A 334 -1.48 -14.68 17.65
N PHE A 335 -2.00 -14.29 16.49
CA PHE A 335 -1.11 -13.85 15.42
C PHE A 335 -0.47 -12.49 15.73
N PHE A 336 -1.20 -11.56 16.34
CA PHE A 336 -0.64 -10.28 16.77
C PHE A 336 0.45 -10.44 17.82
N ASP A 337 0.37 -11.46 18.68
CA ASP A 337 1.44 -11.80 19.61
C ASP A 337 2.75 -12.09 18.84
N TYR A 338 2.69 -13.00 17.85
CA TYR A 338 3.82 -13.30 16.96
C TYR A 338 4.28 -12.07 16.16
N LEU A 339 3.36 -11.33 15.54
CA LEU A 339 3.71 -10.17 14.72
C LEU A 339 4.46 -9.10 15.53
N ARG A 340 4.16 -8.93 16.83
CA ARG A 340 4.90 -8.03 17.71
C ARG A 340 6.31 -8.48 18.02
N GLU A 341 6.61 -9.77 17.94
CA GLU A 341 7.97 -10.31 18.12
C GLU A 341 8.85 -9.95 16.91
N ILE A 342 8.31 -10.08 15.69
CA ILE A 342 9.03 -9.78 14.44
C ILE A 342 8.97 -8.30 14.03
N THR A 343 8.16 -7.50 14.70
CA THR A 343 8.13 -6.03 14.54
C THR A 343 9.21 -5.39 15.42
N LYS A 344 10.02 -4.47 14.89
CA LYS A 344 10.99 -3.72 15.70
C LYS A 344 10.46 -2.36 16.19
N PRO A 345 9.94 -1.47 15.32
CA PRO A 345 9.58 -0.12 15.75
C PRO A 345 8.48 -0.13 16.80
N ARG A 346 8.70 0.57 17.93
CA ARG A 346 7.70 0.67 19.01
C ARG A 346 6.38 1.27 18.52
N ALA A 347 6.43 2.21 17.57
CA ALA A 347 5.25 2.81 16.96
C ALA A 347 4.36 1.76 16.25
N HIS A 348 4.95 0.87 15.46
CA HIS A 348 4.23 -0.21 14.78
C HIS A 348 3.64 -1.21 15.78
N LYS A 349 4.36 -1.54 16.86
CA LYS A 349 3.83 -2.41 17.93
C LYS A 349 2.56 -1.85 18.60
N ARG A 350 2.38 -0.52 18.63
CA ARG A 350 1.17 0.10 19.19
C ARG A 350 -0.06 -0.08 18.30
N ILE A 351 0.13 -0.27 16.99
CA ILE A 351 -0.96 -0.58 16.06
C ILE A 351 -1.47 -2.01 16.28
N LEU A 352 -0.54 -2.94 16.52
CA LEU A 352 -0.81 -4.32 16.91
C LEU A 352 -1.27 -4.40 18.37
N SER A 353 -2.50 -3.99 18.63
CA SER A 353 -3.08 -3.94 19.97
C SER A 353 -2.84 -5.23 20.75
N GLN A 354 -2.51 -5.11 22.03
CA GLN A 354 -2.39 -6.24 22.96
C GLN A 354 -3.74 -6.63 23.58
N LYS A 355 -4.77 -5.78 23.42
CA LYS A 355 -6.07 -5.95 24.05
C LYS A 355 -7.13 -6.26 23.01
N SER A 356 -7.93 -7.29 23.29
CA SER A 356 -9.19 -7.53 22.60
C SER A 356 -10.06 -6.26 22.61
N PRO A 357 -10.70 -5.90 21.49
CA PRO A 357 -10.93 -6.72 20.29
C PRO A 357 -9.81 -6.71 19.24
N TYR A 358 -8.62 -6.19 19.56
CA TYR A 358 -7.43 -6.05 18.70
C TYR A 358 -7.59 -5.08 17.52
N MET A 359 -8.67 -5.22 16.76
CA MET A 359 -9.10 -4.36 15.65
C MET A 359 -10.63 -4.43 15.48
N PRO A 360 -11.31 -3.39 14.96
CA PRO A 360 -12.76 -3.41 14.71
C PRO A 360 -13.23 -4.53 13.76
N THR A 361 -14.50 -4.95 13.86
CA THR A 361 -15.10 -5.88 12.86
C THR A 361 -15.16 -5.24 11.49
N GLY A 362 -14.98 -6.02 10.42
CA GLY A 362 -15.03 -5.50 9.05
C GLY A 362 -13.93 -4.49 8.72
N SER A 363 -12.81 -4.53 9.45
CA SER A 363 -11.62 -3.72 9.18
C SER A 363 -10.47 -4.61 8.75
N ALA A 364 -9.41 -4.00 8.21
CA ALA A 364 -8.18 -4.67 7.88
C ALA A 364 -6.95 -4.00 8.52
N ILE A 365 -5.89 -4.79 8.70
CA ILE A 365 -4.53 -4.31 8.93
C ILE A 365 -3.69 -4.76 7.76
N VAL A 366 -2.95 -3.83 7.16
CA VAL A 366 -1.99 -4.12 6.10
C VAL A 366 -0.60 -4.16 6.71
N LEU A 367 0.15 -5.19 6.35
CA LEU A 367 1.52 -5.41 6.78
C LEU A 367 2.40 -5.44 5.55
N HIS A 368 3.41 -4.57 5.51
CA HIS A 368 4.48 -4.69 4.54
C HIS A 368 5.65 -5.43 5.19
N ILE A 369 6.05 -6.52 4.56
CA ILE A 369 6.98 -7.49 5.12
C ILE A 369 8.16 -7.65 4.18
N ILE A 370 9.37 -7.62 4.73
CA ILE A 370 10.57 -8.03 4.02
C ILE A 370 11.10 -9.32 4.63
N ASN A 371 11.72 -10.18 3.82
CA ASN A 371 12.50 -11.28 4.36
C ASN A 371 13.94 -10.83 4.62
N THR A 372 14.53 -11.35 5.69
CA THR A 372 15.94 -11.17 5.99
C THR A 372 16.54 -12.53 6.31
N PRO A 373 17.88 -12.69 6.29
CA PRO A 373 18.51 -13.94 6.74
C PRO A 373 18.13 -14.35 8.19
N LYS A 374 17.58 -13.43 8.99
CA LYS A 374 17.12 -13.67 10.37
C LYS A 374 15.60 -13.94 10.45
N GLY A 375 14.92 -14.05 9.32
CA GLY A 375 13.48 -14.21 9.18
C GLY A 375 12.76 -12.94 8.74
N ALA A 376 11.44 -13.09 8.58
CA ALA A 376 10.53 -12.03 8.16
C ALA A 376 10.54 -10.86 9.14
N ARG A 377 10.45 -9.64 8.61
CA ARG A 377 10.41 -8.39 9.37
C ARG A 377 9.32 -7.48 8.82
N ILE A 378 8.45 -7.01 9.71
CA ILE A 378 7.44 -6.01 9.37
C ILE A 378 8.10 -4.63 9.30
N ILE A 379 8.01 -4.00 8.13
CA ILE A 379 8.61 -2.69 7.85
C ILE A 379 7.59 -1.55 7.93
N ASP A 380 6.31 -1.84 7.73
CA ASP A 380 5.24 -0.85 7.85
C ASP A 380 3.90 -1.54 8.17
N ILE A 381 3.01 -0.81 8.86
CA ILE A 381 1.69 -1.28 9.28
C ILE A 381 0.66 -0.19 9.09
N GLU A 382 -0.39 -0.48 8.31
CA GLU A 382 -1.51 0.42 8.10
C GLU A 382 -2.82 -0.12 8.66
N LYS A 383 -3.62 0.76 9.27
CA LYS A 383 -5.02 0.46 9.58
C LYS A 383 -5.89 0.82 8.40
N VAL A 384 -6.75 -0.11 8.01
CA VAL A 384 -7.71 0.07 6.93
C VAL A 384 -9.11 -0.06 7.51
N LEU A 385 -9.82 1.06 7.52
CA LEU A 385 -11.22 1.11 7.87
C LEU A 385 -12.01 1.35 6.58
N PRO A 386 -13.13 0.64 6.37
CA PRO A 386 -14.01 0.94 5.25
C PRO A 386 -14.67 2.30 5.47
N SER A 387 -14.86 3.05 4.38
CA SER A 387 -15.68 4.25 4.43
C SER A 387 -17.14 3.85 4.18
N VAL A 388 -17.89 3.67 5.25
CA VAL A 388 -19.34 3.42 5.22
C VAL A 388 -20.03 4.73 5.59
N TYR A 389 -20.88 5.24 4.71
CA TYR A 389 -21.63 6.49 4.89
C TYR A 389 -23.11 6.21 5.13
#